data_AF-A0A522BAW7-F1
#
_entry.id   AF-A0A522BAW7-F1
#
_cell.length_a   1.000
_cell.length_b   1.000
_cell.length_c   1.000
_cell.angle_alpha   90.00
_cell.angle_beta   90.00
_cell.angle_gamma   90.00
#
_symmetry.space_group_name_H-M   'P 1'
#
loop_
_entity.id
_entity.type
_entity.pdbx_description
1 polymer ?
#
loop_
_entity_poly.entity_id
_entity_poly.type
_entity_poly.pdbx_seq_one_letter_code
_entity_poly.pdbx_strand_id
1 'polypeptide(L)'
;EIVVPTNFNIVAVRPLRGNGLIVCDPNLVFAVIDALFGGAGKYHTRIEGRDFSPTEQRIILRLVEVITAEYKKAWHGIYPIELDYQRSEMQPQFANIATPSEIVVATSFTLEVGESTGTVHFCIPYSTLEPIRDVLYSTIQGDSAEPDRRWVKLMTQQIQDASVDLVVELAHAPATVEQLLALKAGDFIELDLEQIVQANVDNVPLFDCHYGTSNGRYSIKIDKILNHQTLKWLGDDNHG
;
A
#
# COMPACT_ATOMS: atom_id res chain seq x y z
N GLU A 1 25.45 18.76 -0.59
CA GLU A 1 25.30 18.57 0.87
C GLU A 1 24.07 19.32 1.32
N ILE A 2 23.25 18.72 2.20
CA ILE A 2 22.10 19.40 2.81
C ILE A 2 22.64 20.23 3.96
N VAL A 3 22.36 21.53 3.97
CA VAL A 3 22.80 22.44 5.03
C VAL A 3 21.98 22.15 6.29
N VAL A 4 22.63 21.91 7.43
CA VAL A 4 21.94 21.71 8.71
C VAL A 4 21.87 23.07 9.45
N PRO A 5 20.73 23.46 10.07
CA PRO A 5 19.46 22.73 10.20
C PRO A 5 18.60 22.84 8.93
N THR A 6 17.94 21.74 8.59
CA THR A 6 17.00 21.64 7.47
C THR A 6 15.75 20.93 7.95
N ASN A 7 14.60 21.25 7.34
CA ASN A 7 13.33 20.64 7.68
C ASN A 7 13.11 19.33 6.91
N PHE A 8 13.10 18.22 7.63
CA PHE A 8 12.86 16.88 7.10
C PHE A 8 11.38 16.52 7.22
N ASN A 9 10.67 16.42 6.09
CA ASN A 9 9.24 16.09 6.07
C ASN A 9 9.06 14.63 5.69
N ILE A 10 8.52 13.85 6.62
CA ILE A 10 8.26 12.42 6.39
C ILE A 10 6.87 12.28 5.81
N VAL A 11 6.79 11.55 4.70
CA VAL A 11 5.54 11.29 3.97
C VAL A 11 5.33 9.80 3.82
N ALA A 12 4.12 9.30 4.00
CA ALA A 12 3.77 7.93 3.66
C ALA A 12 3.52 7.84 2.15
N VAL A 13 4.10 6.83 1.48
CA VAL A 13 4.00 6.67 0.03
C VAL A 13 2.87 5.72 -0.30
N ARG A 14 1.63 6.18 -0.48
CA ARG A 14 0.48 5.32 -0.77
C ARG A 14 0.28 5.12 -2.28
N PRO A 15 -0.29 3.98 -2.73
CA PRO A 15 -0.66 2.78 -1.96
C PRO A 15 0.52 1.85 -1.60
N LEU A 16 1.75 2.25 -1.91
CA LEU A 16 2.94 1.48 -1.58
C LEU A 16 3.16 1.42 -0.06
N ARG A 17 3.98 0.47 0.40
CA ARG A 17 4.29 0.33 1.83
C ARG A 17 5.65 0.95 2.07
N GLY A 18 5.68 2.00 2.88
CA GLY A 18 6.91 2.68 3.27
C GLY A 18 6.73 4.18 3.42
N ASN A 19 7.81 4.83 3.86
CA ASN A 19 7.88 6.26 4.03
C ASN A 19 8.92 6.85 3.07
N GLY A 20 8.59 7.99 2.49
CA GLY A 20 9.51 8.86 1.78
C GLY A 20 9.85 10.09 2.62
N LEU A 21 10.80 10.85 2.12
CA LEU A 21 11.31 12.05 2.75
C LEU A 21 11.33 13.19 1.74
N ILE A 22 10.77 14.34 2.13
CA ILE A 22 10.81 15.60 1.39
C ILE A 22 11.60 16.61 2.20
N VAL A 23 12.61 17.18 1.58
CA VAL A 23 13.54 18.11 2.23
C VAL A 23 13.56 19.39 1.42
N CYS A 24 13.19 20.51 2.06
CA CYS A 24 13.23 21.83 1.44
C CYS A 24 14.45 22.59 1.96
N ASP A 25 15.27 23.12 1.06
CA ASP A 25 16.37 24.03 1.40
C ASP A 25 15.83 25.24 2.18
N PRO A 26 16.43 25.61 3.33
CA PRO A 26 16.11 26.83 4.03
C PRO A 26 16.03 28.07 3.14
N ASN A 27 16.88 28.21 2.12
CA ASN A 27 16.81 29.35 1.19
C ASN A 27 15.47 29.41 0.45
N LEU A 28 14.96 28.26 -0.01
CA LEU A 28 13.65 28.19 -0.66
C LEU A 28 12.54 28.56 0.32
N VAL A 29 12.60 28.05 1.54
CA VAL A 29 11.60 28.33 2.59
C VAL A 29 11.55 29.83 2.87
N PHE A 30 12.70 30.48 3.08
CA PHE A 30 12.76 31.92 3.33
C PHE A 30 12.32 32.76 2.14
N ALA A 31 12.64 32.35 0.91
CA ALA A 31 12.16 33.02 -0.30
C ALA A 31 10.63 32.97 -0.41
N VAL A 32 10.03 31.80 -0.10
CA VAL A 32 8.56 31.65 -0.07
C VAL A 32 7.94 32.49 1.04
N ILE A 33 8.55 32.55 2.23
CA ILE A 33 8.10 33.41 3.32
C ILE A 33 8.12 34.87 2.88
N ASP A 34 9.25 35.36 2.38
CA ASP A 34 9.39 36.77 1.94
C ASP A 34 8.33 37.11 0.89
N ALA A 35 8.14 36.25 -0.11
CA ALA A 35 7.12 36.43 -1.15
C ALA A 35 5.68 36.48 -0.58
N LEU A 36 5.35 35.64 0.40
CA LEU A 36 4.02 35.64 1.03
C LEU A 36 3.73 36.91 1.84
N PHE A 37 4.78 37.56 2.37
CA PHE A 37 4.67 38.81 3.12
C PHE A 37 4.94 40.07 2.26
N GLY A 38 5.04 39.92 0.94
CA GLY A 38 5.21 41.03 -0.01
C GLY A 38 6.62 41.58 -0.12
N GLY A 39 7.62 40.80 0.31
CA GLY A 39 9.03 41.13 0.14
C GLY A 39 9.50 40.99 -1.30
N ALA A 40 10.62 41.65 -1.60
CA ALA A 40 11.17 41.74 -2.95
C ALA A 40 12.26 40.70 -3.24
N GLY A 41 12.51 39.74 -2.35
CA GLY A 41 13.56 38.71 -2.51
C GLY A 41 14.99 39.24 -2.47
N LYS A 42 15.17 40.53 -2.12
CA LYS A 42 16.46 41.24 -2.20
C LYS A 42 17.43 40.92 -1.07
N TYR A 43 16.94 40.35 0.01
CA TYR A 43 17.75 40.04 1.18
C TYR A 43 17.91 38.53 1.29
N HIS A 44 19.14 38.05 1.13
CA HIS A 44 19.48 36.69 1.55
C HIS A 44 19.32 36.62 3.06
N THR A 45 18.25 36.00 3.53
CA THR A 45 18.04 35.74 4.95
C THR A 45 19.21 34.90 5.44
N ARG A 46 20.00 35.44 6.38
CA ARG A 46 21.13 34.70 6.94
C ARG A 46 20.55 33.45 7.61
N ILE A 47 20.92 32.25 7.13
CA ILE A 47 20.52 31.00 7.78
C ILE A 47 21.26 30.95 9.12
N GLU A 48 20.58 31.34 10.20
CA GLU A 48 21.20 31.53 11.53
C GLU A 48 21.53 30.21 12.25
N GLY A 49 21.45 29.06 11.57
CA GLY A 49 21.64 27.77 12.23
C GLY A 49 20.59 27.50 13.33
N ARG A 50 19.48 28.26 13.35
CA ARG A 50 18.38 28.13 14.31
C ARG A 50 17.26 27.26 13.76
N ASP A 51 16.48 26.69 14.67
CA ASP A 51 15.27 25.98 14.32
C ASP A 51 14.21 26.92 13.73
N PHE A 52 13.39 26.36 12.83
CA PHE A 52 12.21 27.04 12.31
C PHE A 52 11.19 27.28 13.43
N SER A 53 10.71 28.52 13.52
CA SER A 53 9.63 28.93 14.40
C SER A 53 8.30 28.27 13.99
N PRO A 54 7.29 28.24 14.87
CA PRO A 54 5.99 27.65 14.55
C PRO A 54 5.30 28.27 13.33
N THR A 55 5.49 29.57 13.09
CA THR A 55 4.93 30.24 11.90
C THR A 55 5.66 29.82 10.63
N GLU A 56 6.98 29.71 10.68
CA GLU A 56 7.80 29.21 9.56
C GLU A 56 7.43 27.75 9.24
N GLN A 57 7.25 26.90 10.24
CA GLN A 57 6.81 25.50 10.07
C GLN A 57 5.44 25.38 9.38
N ARG A 58 4.48 26.27 9.69
CA ARG A 58 3.18 26.29 8.98
C ARG A 58 3.32 26.62 7.50
N ILE A 59 4.26 27.49 7.16
CA ILE A 59 4.55 27.85 5.76
C ILE A 59 5.23 26.68 5.05
N ILE A 60 6.16 25.99 5.72
CA ILE A 60 6.78 24.76 5.20
C ILE A 60 5.70 23.69 4.93
N LEU A 61 4.76 23.49 5.85
CA LEU A 61 3.69 22.52 5.65
C LEU A 61 2.86 22.85 4.40
N ARG A 62 2.48 24.11 4.22
CA ARG A 62 1.75 24.56 3.02
C ARG A 62 2.56 24.34 1.74
N LEU A 63 3.87 24.56 1.78
CA LEU A 63 4.76 24.27 0.65
C LEU A 63 4.78 22.75 0.36
N VAL A 64 4.91 21.92 1.39
CA VAL A 64 4.88 20.46 1.26
C VAL A 64 3.55 19.97 0.68
N GLU A 65 2.41 20.52 1.11
CA GLU A 65 1.09 20.18 0.56
C GLU A 65 0.98 20.48 -0.95
N VAL A 66 1.54 21.61 -1.40
CA VAL A 66 1.60 21.94 -2.83
C VAL A 66 2.51 20.94 -3.55
N ILE A 67 3.69 20.65 -2.98
CA ILE A 67 4.64 19.71 -3.55
C ILE A 67 4.01 18.31 -3.69
N THR A 68 3.35 17.78 -2.66
CA THR A 68 2.74 16.45 -2.71
C THR A 68 1.57 16.38 -3.68
N ALA A 69 0.77 17.44 -3.79
CA ALA A 69 -0.31 17.54 -4.77
C ALA A 69 0.21 17.52 -6.22
N GLU A 70 1.26 18.29 -6.53
CA GLU A 70 1.86 18.29 -7.87
C GLU A 70 2.62 16.99 -8.15
N TYR A 71 3.27 16.41 -7.15
CA TYR A 71 3.93 15.11 -7.28
C TYR A 71 2.93 14.01 -7.63
N LYS A 72 1.76 13.96 -6.98
CA LYS A 72 0.68 13.04 -7.30
C LYS A 72 0.24 13.16 -8.77
N LYS A 73 0.08 14.38 -9.27
CA LYS A 73 -0.30 14.63 -10.68
C LYS A 73 0.78 14.13 -11.64
N ALA A 74 2.04 14.43 -11.36
CA ALA A 74 3.17 14.00 -12.19
C ALA A 74 3.30 12.47 -12.26
N TRP A 75 2.98 11.77 -11.17
CA TRP A 75 3.03 10.32 -11.11
C TRP A 75 1.80 9.61 -11.70
N HIS A 76 0.69 10.32 -11.91
CA HIS A 76 -0.58 9.73 -12.35
C HIS A 76 -0.46 8.86 -13.61
N GLY A 77 0.35 9.27 -14.59
CA GLY A 77 0.57 8.52 -15.83
C GLY A 77 1.48 7.29 -15.71
N ILE A 78 2.15 7.10 -14.57
CA ILE A 78 3.07 5.99 -14.30
C ILE A 78 2.44 5.04 -13.29
N TYR A 79 2.11 5.56 -12.10
CA TYR A 79 1.45 4.83 -11.02
C TYR A 79 0.80 5.85 -10.09
N PRO A 80 -0.45 5.67 -9.64
CA PRO A 80 -1.18 6.67 -8.86
C PRO A 80 -0.65 6.76 -7.41
N ILE A 81 0.56 7.28 -7.24
CA ILE A 81 1.21 7.50 -5.95
C ILE A 81 0.64 8.75 -5.29
N GLU A 82 0.38 8.64 -3.99
CA GLU A 82 0.04 9.76 -3.12
C GLU A 82 1.06 9.85 -1.98
N LEU A 83 1.56 11.06 -1.72
CA LEU A 83 2.45 11.33 -0.60
C LEU A 83 1.65 11.97 0.53
N ASP A 84 1.37 11.20 1.58
CA ASP A 84 0.59 11.66 2.73
C ASP A 84 1.51 12.15 3.85
N TYR A 85 1.43 13.44 4.18
CA TYR A 85 2.28 14.04 5.21
C TYR A 85 2.05 13.41 6.58
N GLN A 86 3.13 12.99 7.25
CA GLN A 86 3.06 12.38 8.57
C GLN A 86 3.55 13.35 9.65
N ARG A 87 4.79 13.83 9.51
CA ARG A 87 5.43 14.71 10.49
C ARG A 87 6.66 15.40 9.90
N SER A 88 7.16 16.39 10.64
CA SER A 88 8.37 17.14 10.34
C SER A 88 9.40 16.93 11.45
N GLU A 89 10.65 16.72 11.08
CA GLU A 89 11.80 16.52 11.96
C GLU A 89 12.89 17.53 11.63
N MET A 90 13.61 18.01 12.65
CA MET A 90 14.72 18.96 12.48
C MET A 90 16.08 18.26 12.54
N GLN A 91 16.15 17.10 13.21
CA GLN A 91 17.36 16.32 13.34
C GLN A 91 17.32 15.11 12.40
N PRO A 92 18.33 14.91 11.54
CA PRO A 92 18.38 13.79 10.59
C PRO A 92 18.19 12.42 11.25
N GLN A 93 18.70 12.25 12.48
CA GLN A 93 18.64 10.97 13.20
C GLN A 93 17.21 10.53 13.58
N PHE A 94 16.24 11.45 13.58
CA PHE A 94 14.82 11.15 13.84
C PHE A 94 14.01 11.03 12.54
N ALA A 95 14.62 11.35 11.40
CA ALA A 95 14.05 11.24 10.05
C ALA A 95 14.36 9.88 9.39
N ASN A 96 14.37 8.80 10.17
CA ASN A 96 14.67 7.46 9.66
C ASN A 96 13.50 6.91 8.84
N ILE A 97 13.64 6.93 7.52
CA ILE A 97 12.71 6.29 6.57
C ILE A 97 13.22 4.93 6.06
N ALA A 98 14.50 4.63 6.30
CA ALA A 98 15.20 3.45 5.81
C ALA A 98 16.32 3.08 6.78
N THR A 99 16.85 1.86 6.67
CA THR A 99 18.09 1.51 7.39
C THR A 99 19.32 2.15 6.71
N PRO A 100 20.41 2.46 7.44
CA PRO A 100 21.59 3.10 6.83
C PRO A 100 22.24 2.31 5.68
N SER A 101 22.01 1.01 5.59
CA SER A 101 22.53 0.13 4.55
C SER A 101 21.58 -0.05 3.36
N GLU A 102 20.38 0.54 3.42
CA GLU A 102 19.36 0.40 2.40
C GLU A 102 19.59 1.39 1.25
N ILE A 103 19.36 0.92 0.02
CA ILE A 103 19.48 1.76 -1.17
C ILE A 103 18.28 2.70 -1.22
N VAL A 104 18.54 3.99 -1.45
CA VAL A 104 17.52 5.02 -1.59
C VAL A 104 17.59 5.66 -2.97
N VAL A 105 16.43 6.00 -3.52
CA VAL A 105 16.31 6.83 -4.72
C VAL A 105 16.17 8.28 -4.27
N ALA A 106 17.19 9.08 -4.58
CA ALA A 106 17.21 10.51 -4.29
C ALA A 106 17.00 11.32 -5.57
N THR A 107 16.04 12.25 -5.54
CA THR A 107 15.78 13.19 -6.64
C THR A 107 15.90 14.60 -6.11
N SER A 108 16.60 15.46 -6.84
CA SER A 108 16.79 16.87 -6.46
C SER A 108 16.20 17.77 -7.53
N PHE A 109 15.34 18.69 -7.11
CA PHE A 109 14.75 19.73 -7.95
C PHE A 109 15.36 21.06 -7.53
N THR A 110 15.88 21.82 -8.49
CA THR A 110 16.29 23.20 -8.28
C THR A 110 15.16 24.10 -8.73
N LEU A 111 14.74 25.01 -7.86
CA LEU A 111 13.70 25.98 -8.11
C LEU A 111 14.29 27.39 -8.11
N GLU A 112 13.83 28.20 -9.05
CA GLU A 112 14.14 29.63 -9.12
C GLU A 112 12.85 30.42 -8.91
N VAL A 113 12.86 31.30 -7.91
CA VAL A 113 11.73 32.16 -7.54
C VAL A 113 12.22 33.60 -7.50
N GLY A 114 11.94 34.36 -8.56
CA GLY A 114 12.49 35.71 -8.71
C GLY A 114 14.01 35.67 -8.82
N GLU A 115 14.70 36.35 -7.90
CA GLU A 115 16.18 36.34 -7.82
C GLU A 115 16.74 35.29 -6.84
N SER A 116 15.86 34.51 -6.18
CA SER A 116 16.25 33.47 -5.23
C SER A 116 16.26 32.10 -5.88
N THR A 117 17.24 31.28 -5.54
CA THR A 117 17.34 29.86 -5.93
C THR A 117 17.30 28.99 -4.68
N GLY A 118 16.65 27.82 -4.76
CA GLY A 118 16.69 26.83 -3.70
C GLY A 118 16.39 25.44 -4.22
N THR A 119 16.61 24.41 -3.40
CA THR A 119 16.42 23.02 -3.81
C THR A 119 15.35 22.31 -2.98
N VAL A 120 14.64 21.37 -3.61
CA VAL A 120 13.80 20.37 -2.96
C VAL A 120 14.38 19.01 -3.25
N HIS A 121 14.63 18.22 -2.20
CA HIS A 121 15.09 16.85 -2.31
C HIS A 121 13.98 15.88 -1.92
N PHE A 122 13.78 14.87 -2.75
CA PHE A 122 12.97 13.71 -2.45
C PHE A 122 13.91 12.53 -2.21
N CYS A 123 13.60 11.72 -1.20
CA CYS A 123 14.32 10.49 -0.93
C CYS A 123 13.29 9.40 -0.62
N ILE A 124 13.25 8.35 -1.45
CA ILE A 124 12.33 7.22 -1.29
C ILE A 124 13.17 5.94 -1.24
N PRO A 125 12.99 5.07 -0.23
CA PRO A 125 13.72 3.81 -0.15
C PRO A 125 13.37 2.91 -1.34
N TYR A 126 14.37 2.18 -1.86
CA TYR A 126 14.16 1.28 -2.99
C TYR A 126 13.11 0.20 -2.67
N SER A 127 13.07 -0.31 -1.44
CA SER A 127 12.07 -1.27 -0.97
C SER A 127 10.62 -0.79 -1.16
N THR A 128 10.38 0.52 -1.06
CA THR A 128 9.05 1.12 -1.27
C THR A 128 8.68 1.11 -2.76
N LEU A 129 9.65 1.29 -3.65
CA LEU A 129 9.44 1.32 -5.11
C LEU A 129 9.54 -0.06 -5.77
N GLU A 130 10.11 -1.05 -5.09
CA GLU A 130 10.30 -2.42 -5.59
C GLU A 130 9.01 -3.03 -6.19
N PRO A 131 7.81 -2.89 -5.58
CA PRO A 131 6.58 -3.46 -6.14
C PRO A 131 6.18 -2.91 -7.51
N ILE A 132 6.66 -1.72 -7.89
CA ILE A 132 6.36 -1.06 -9.17
C ILE A 132 7.59 -1.02 -10.09
N ARG A 133 8.66 -1.74 -9.75
CA ARG A 133 9.91 -1.77 -10.50
C ARG A 133 9.69 -2.04 -11.99
N ASP A 134 8.85 -3.02 -12.33
CA ASP A 134 8.63 -3.41 -13.72
C ASP A 134 7.84 -2.35 -14.51
N VAL A 135 6.97 -1.58 -13.83
CA VAL A 135 6.28 -0.42 -14.42
C VAL A 135 7.29 0.67 -14.76
N LEU A 136 8.24 0.93 -13.84
CA LEU A 136 9.31 1.92 -14.02
C LEU A 136 10.30 1.54 -15.13
N TYR A 137 10.53 0.25 -15.38
CA TYR A 137 11.36 -0.23 -16.49
C TYR A 137 10.63 -0.26 -17.83
N SER A 138 9.30 -0.17 -17.85
CA SER A 138 8.56 -0.17 -19.10
C SER A 138 8.85 1.12 -19.87
N THR A 139 9.25 1.01 -21.13
CA THR A 139 9.64 2.15 -21.99
C THR A 139 8.44 2.97 -22.48
N ILE A 140 7.38 3.08 -21.69
CA ILE A 140 6.20 3.86 -22.05
C ILE A 140 6.50 5.32 -21.72
N GLN A 141 7.08 6.01 -22.71
CA GLN A 141 7.07 7.47 -22.78
C GLN A 141 5.64 7.95 -22.55
N GLY A 142 5.50 8.86 -21.59
CA GLY A 142 4.21 9.35 -21.11
C GLY A 142 3.35 9.89 -22.25
N ASP A 143 2.30 9.16 -22.61
CA ASP A 143 0.99 9.72 -22.97
C ASP A 143 -0.11 8.66 -23.15
N SER A 144 -0.08 7.54 -22.42
CA SER A 144 -1.16 6.55 -22.48
C SER A 144 -1.99 6.60 -21.20
N ALA A 145 -3.01 7.46 -21.21
CA ALA A 145 -4.14 7.40 -20.30
C ALA A 145 -4.92 6.10 -20.53
N GLU A 146 -4.44 4.98 -19.99
CA GLU A 146 -5.26 3.79 -19.75
C GLU A 146 -4.94 3.23 -18.36
N PRO A 147 -5.93 3.06 -17.46
CA PRO A 147 -5.73 2.37 -16.20
C PRO A 147 -5.29 0.94 -16.48
N ASP A 148 -4.12 0.58 -15.96
CA ASP A 148 -3.40 -0.62 -16.37
C ASP A 148 -4.11 -1.90 -15.91
N ARG A 149 -4.86 -2.53 -16.83
CA ARG A 149 -5.48 -3.86 -16.69
C ARG A 149 -4.46 -4.96 -16.33
N ARG A 150 -3.16 -4.69 -16.49
CA ARG A 150 -2.07 -5.63 -16.24
C ARG A 150 -1.78 -5.82 -14.75
N TRP A 151 -1.94 -4.78 -13.93
CA TRP A 151 -1.73 -4.88 -12.48
C TRP A 151 -2.83 -5.66 -11.76
N VAL A 152 -4.10 -5.44 -12.13
CA VAL A 152 -5.21 -6.29 -11.66
C VAL A 152 -4.94 -7.74 -12.03
N LYS A 153 -4.42 -8.00 -13.24
CA LYS A 153 -4.03 -9.35 -13.68
C LYS A 153 -2.89 -9.95 -12.84
N LEU A 154 -1.85 -9.17 -12.52
CA LEU A 154 -0.71 -9.64 -11.73
C LEU A 154 -1.09 -9.89 -10.27
N MET A 155 -1.90 -9.02 -9.64
CA MET A 155 -2.45 -9.29 -8.31
C MET A 155 -3.39 -10.50 -8.33
N THR A 156 -4.23 -10.64 -9.36
CA THR A 156 -5.09 -11.82 -9.53
C THR A 156 -4.25 -13.09 -9.65
N GLN A 157 -3.12 -13.05 -10.37
CA GLN A 157 -2.20 -14.18 -10.48
C GLN A 157 -1.45 -14.48 -9.17
N GLN A 158 -0.97 -13.46 -8.44
CA GLN A 158 -0.26 -13.68 -7.18
C GLN A 158 -1.19 -14.19 -6.07
N ILE A 159 -2.47 -13.80 -6.07
CA ILE A 159 -3.49 -14.37 -5.16
C ILE A 159 -3.87 -15.80 -5.57
N GLN A 160 -3.76 -16.17 -6.85
CA GLN A 160 -4.00 -17.53 -7.34
C GLN A 160 -2.97 -18.57 -6.84
N ASP A 161 -1.80 -18.13 -6.35
CA ASP A 161 -0.76 -19.02 -5.83
C ASP A 161 -0.98 -19.43 -4.35
N ALA A 162 -2.00 -18.90 -3.68
CA ALA A 162 -2.37 -19.34 -2.34
C ALA A 162 -3.04 -20.72 -2.40
N SER A 163 -2.33 -21.76 -1.99
CA SER A 163 -2.90 -23.09 -1.83
C SER A 163 -3.87 -23.12 -0.65
N VAL A 164 -5.10 -23.53 -0.89
CA VAL A 164 -6.12 -23.74 0.15
C VAL A 164 -6.53 -25.21 0.19
N ASP A 165 -6.74 -25.73 1.39
CA ASP A 165 -7.24 -27.08 1.58
C ASP A 165 -8.77 -27.08 1.52
N LEU A 166 -9.31 -27.77 0.52
CA LEU A 166 -10.74 -27.97 0.37
C LEU A 166 -11.14 -29.25 1.11
N VAL A 167 -11.98 -29.11 2.14
CA VAL A 167 -12.47 -30.23 2.95
C VAL A 167 -13.95 -30.44 2.69
N VAL A 168 -14.35 -31.69 2.44
CA VAL A 168 -15.76 -32.09 2.30
C VAL A 168 -16.11 -33.04 3.42
N GLU A 169 -17.08 -32.63 4.24
CA GLU A 169 -17.63 -33.48 5.28
C GLU A 169 -18.75 -34.34 4.69
N LEU A 170 -18.61 -35.66 4.75
CA LEU A 170 -19.56 -36.59 4.11
C LEU A 170 -20.75 -36.93 5.00
N ALA A 171 -20.53 -37.06 6.30
CA ALA A 171 -21.56 -37.35 7.29
C ALA A 171 -21.09 -36.96 8.69
N HIS A 172 -22.05 -36.69 9.56
CA HIS A 172 -21.84 -36.43 10.98
C HIS A 172 -22.67 -37.42 11.81
N ALA A 173 -22.03 -38.11 12.76
CA ALA A 173 -22.71 -38.96 13.74
C ALA A 173 -22.62 -38.33 15.14
N PRO A 174 -23.73 -37.85 15.72
CA PRO A 174 -23.72 -37.38 17.11
C PRO A 174 -23.48 -38.57 18.06
N ALA A 175 -22.49 -38.44 18.95
CA ALA A 175 -22.18 -39.44 19.97
C ALA A 175 -21.96 -38.80 21.34
N THR A 176 -22.39 -39.47 22.40
CA THR A 176 -22.08 -39.05 23.77
C THR A 176 -20.68 -39.52 24.18
N VAL A 177 -20.09 -38.86 25.20
CA VAL A 177 -18.77 -39.25 25.74
C VAL A 177 -18.76 -40.70 26.22
N GLU A 178 -19.87 -41.17 26.81
CA GLU A 178 -20.02 -42.56 27.27
C GLU A 178 -19.99 -43.55 26.09
N GLN A 179 -20.70 -43.24 25.00
CA GLN A 179 -20.70 -44.07 23.79
C GLN A 179 -19.31 -44.14 23.16
N LEU A 180 -18.58 -43.00 23.12
CA LEU A 180 -17.20 -42.93 22.65
C LEU A 180 -16.24 -43.80 23.46
N LEU A 181 -16.40 -43.84 24.79
CA LEU A 181 -15.59 -44.68 25.67
C LEU A 181 -15.93 -46.18 25.57
N ALA A 182 -17.15 -46.51 25.14
CA ALA A 182 -17.63 -47.88 24.99
C ALA A 182 -17.28 -48.51 23.63
N LEU A 183 -16.86 -47.71 22.63
CA LEU A 183 -16.52 -48.17 21.28
C LEU A 183 -15.37 -49.18 21.30
N LYS A 184 -15.57 -50.29 20.58
CA LYS A 184 -14.59 -51.36 20.40
C LYS A 184 -14.36 -51.63 18.92
N ALA A 185 -13.21 -52.22 18.62
CA ALA A 185 -12.91 -52.68 17.26
C ALA A 185 -13.97 -53.70 16.82
N GLY A 186 -14.71 -53.37 15.76
CA GLY A 186 -15.82 -54.16 15.23
C GLY A 186 -17.19 -53.52 15.38
N ASP A 187 -17.30 -52.41 16.13
CA ASP A 187 -18.56 -51.68 16.25
C ASP A 187 -18.89 -50.93 14.95
N PHE A 188 -20.19 -50.91 14.60
CA PHE A 188 -20.71 -50.25 13.41
C PHE A 188 -21.27 -48.87 13.77
N ILE A 189 -20.81 -47.84 13.06
CA ILE A 189 -21.33 -46.47 13.16
C ILE A 189 -22.19 -46.24 11.93
N GLU A 190 -23.49 -46.14 12.13
CA GLU A 190 -24.42 -45.76 11.07
C GLU A 190 -24.23 -44.28 10.76
N LEU A 191 -24.01 -43.98 9.47
CA LEU A 191 -23.80 -42.64 8.96
C LEU A 191 -24.87 -42.38 7.91
N ASP A 192 -25.72 -41.38 8.17
CA ASP A 192 -26.65 -40.87 7.17
C ASP A 192 -25.87 -39.98 6.19
N LEU A 193 -25.70 -40.46 4.97
CA LEU A 193 -25.04 -39.71 3.91
C LEU A 193 -26.07 -38.90 3.12
N GLU A 194 -25.97 -37.58 3.20
CA GLU A 194 -26.78 -36.69 2.39
C GLU A 194 -26.28 -36.68 0.94
N GLN A 195 -27.21 -36.64 -0.02
CA GLN A 195 -26.85 -36.66 -1.44
C GLN A 195 -26.05 -35.42 -1.87
N ILE A 196 -26.26 -34.28 -1.19
CA ILE A 196 -25.54 -33.03 -1.40
C ILE A 196 -24.69 -32.77 -0.17
N VAL A 197 -23.40 -32.56 -0.35
CA VAL A 197 -22.42 -32.28 0.71
C VAL A 197 -21.74 -30.94 0.46
N GLN A 198 -21.36 -30.24 1.52
CA GLN A 198 -20.72 -28.94 1.41
C GLN A 198 -19.19 -29.06 1.46
N ALA A 199 -18.55 -28.32 0.56
CA ALA A 199 -17.11 -28.19 0.53
C ALA A 199 -16.70 -26.86 1.14
N ASN A 200 -15.82 -26.94 2.14
CA ASN A 200 -15.40 -25.83 2.97
C ASN A 200 -13.90 -25.55 2.79
N VAL A 201 -13.53 -24.28 2.92
CA VAL A 201 -12.14 -23.84 3.13
C VAL A 201 -12.13 -23.09 4.46
N ASP A 202 -11.31 -23.52 5.43
CA ASP A 202 -11.26 -22.93 6.78
C ASP A 202 -12.65 -22.74 7.44
N ASN A 203 -13.51 -23.76 7.34
CA ASN A 203 -14.91 -23.76 7.83
C ASN A 203 -15.85 -22.76 7.12
N VAL A 204 -15.45 -22.17 6.01
CA VAL A 204 -16.32 -21.33 5.17
C VAL A 204 -16.86 -22.17 4.01
N PRO A 205 -18.19 -22.36 3.89
CA PRO A 205 -18.79 -23.12 2.80
C PRO A 205 -18.69 -22.38 1.49
N LEU A 206 -18.11 -23.03 0.48
CA LEU A 206 -17.88 -22.46 -0.85
C LEU A 206 -18.65 -23.17 -1.95
N PHE A 207 -18.92 -24.48 -1.81
CA PHE A 207 -19.54 -25.26 -2.87
C PHE A 207 -20.54 -26.29 -2.32
N ASP A 208 -21.66 -26.44 -3.03
CA ASP A 208 -22.50 -27.63 -2.91
C ASP A 208 -22.01 -28.68 -3.92
N CYS A 209 -21.76 -29.89 -3.43
CA CYS A 209 -21.13 -30.97 -4.19
C CYS A 209 -21.90 -32.30 -4.08
N HIS A 210 -21.64 -33.21 -5.00
CA HIS A 210 -21.98 -34.63 -4.86
C HIS A 210 -20.70 -35.46 -4.75
N TYR A 211 -20.67 -36.40 -3.81
CA TYR A 211 -19.57 -37.35 -3.70
C TYR A 211 -19.77 -38.54 -4.65
N GLY A 212 -18.67 -39.13 -5.11
CA GLY A 212 -18.69 -40.27 -6.01
C GLY A 212 -17.31 -40.86 -6.23
N THR A 213 -17.19 -41.74 -7.22
CA THR A 213 -15.91 -42.34 -7.59
C THR A 213 -15.56 -42.05 -9.04
N SER A 214 -14.32 -41.66 -9.28
CA SER A 214 -13.76 -41.40 -10.61
C SER A 214 -12.42 -42.10 -10.73
N ASN A 215 -12.26 -42.94 -11.76
CA ASN A 215 -11.05 -43.75 -11.98
C ASN A 215 -10.60 -44.55 -10.73
N GLY A 216 -11.55 -45.06 -9.95
CA GLY A 216 -11.29 -45.84 -8.73
C GLY A 216 -10.83 -45.01 -7.52
N ARG A 217 -10.90 -43.68 -7.57
CA ARG A 217 -10.62 -42.78 -6.46
C ARG A 217 -11.88 -42.05 -6.03
N TYR A 218 -11.99 -41.74 -4.73
CA TYR A 218 -13.03 -40.85 -4.23
C TYR A 218 -12.90 -39.47 -4.91
N SER A 219 -14.03 -38.92 -5.31
CA SER A 219 -14.11 -37.67 -6.06
C SER A 219 -15.36 -36.91 -5.63
N ILE A 220 -15.29 -35.59 -5.77
CA ILE A 220 -16.41 -34.69 -5.54
C ILE A 220 -16.73 -33.99 -6.86
N LYS A 221 -18.01 -33.88 -7.18
CA LYS A 221 -18.52 -33.11 -8.32
C LYS A 221 -19.12 -31.82 -7.78
N ILE A 222 -18.58 -30.69 -8.19
CA ILE A 222 -19.11 -29.38 -7.83
C ILE A 222 -20.35 -29.11 -8.68
N ASP A 223 -21.49 -28.88 -8.03
CA ASP A 223 -22.75 -28.55 -8.72
C ASP A 223 -23.05 -27.06 -8.63
N LYS A 224 -22.76 -26.44 -7.49
CA LYS A 224 -23.06 -25.02 -7.26
C LYS A 224 -21.97 -24.33 -6.48
N ILE A 225 -21.62 -23.12 -6.93
CA ILE A 225 -20.79 -22.19 -6.18
C ILE A 225 -21.70 -21.41 -5.24
N LEU A 226 -21.42 -21.49 -3.95
CA LEU A 226 -22.09 -20.69 -2.92
C LEU A 226 -21.47 -19.29 -2.98
N ASN A 227 -22.11 -18.40 -3.74
CA ASN A 227 -21.70 -17.00 -3.77
C ASN A 227 -21.82 -16.43 -2.36
N HIS A 228 -20.70 -16.00 -1.79
CA HIS A 228 -20.72 -15.01 -0.74
C HIS A 228 -21.23 -13.70 -1.35
N GLN A 229 -22.55 -13.51 -1.37
CA GLN A 229 -23.10 -12.19 -1.64
C GLN A 229 -22.68 -11.26 -0.50
N THR A 230 -21.94 -10.22 -0.89
CA THR A 230 -21.65 -8.98 -0.16
C THR A 230 -20.55 -9.01 0.92
N LEU A 231 -19.30 -9.20 0.50
CA LEU A 231 -18.29 -8.21 0.87
C LEU A 231 -18.51 -6.99 -0.04
N LYS A 232 -19.47 -6.13 0.35
CA LYS A 232 -19.62 -4.80 -0.24
C LYS A 232 -18.28 -4.10 0.00
N TRP A 233 -17.52 -3.88 -1.07
CA TRP A 233 -16.26 -3.16 -0.99
C TRP A 233 -16.57 -1.78 -0.41
N LEU A 234 -15.89 -1.39 0.67
CA LEU A 234 -16.19 -0.18 1.47
C LEU A 234 -15.93 1.15 0.73
N GLY A 235 -15.73 1.11 -0.59
CA GLY A 235 -15.45 2.26 -1.45
C GLY A 235 -16.38 2.45 -2.64
N ASP A 236 -17.49 1.70 -2.74
CA ASP A 236 -18.40 1.80 -3.90
C ASP A 236 -19.67 2.64 -3.64
N ASP A 237 -19.72 3.40 -2.54
CA ASP A 237 -20.80 4.37 -2.28
C ASP A 237 -20.26 5.80 -2.39
N ASN A 238 -20.08 6.28 -3.62
CA ASN A 238 -20.51 7.63 -4.07
C ASN A 238 -20.04 7.89 -5.50
N HIS A 239 -20.98 7.88 -6.45
CA HIS A 239 -21.32 9.04 -7.28
C HIS A 239 -22.44 8.63 -8.24
N GLY A 240 -23.68 8.78 -7.76
CA GLY A 240 -24.78 9.27 -8.58
C GLY A 240 -24.79 10.79 -8.58
#